data_AF-A0A6P2AUJ2-F1
#
_entry.id   AF-A0A6P2AUJ2-F1
#
_cell.length_a   1.000
_cell.length_b   1.000
_cell.length_c   1.000
_cell.angle_alpha   90.00
_cell.angle_beta   90.00
_cell.angle_gamma   90.00
#
_symmetry.space_group_name_H-M   'P 1'
#
loop_
_entity.id
_entity.type
_entity.pdbx_description
1 polymer ?
#
loop_
_entity_poly.entity_id
_entity_poly.type
_entity_poly.pdbx_seq_one_letter_code
_entity_poly.pdbx_strand_id
1 'polypeptide(L)'
;MNLRWLVFDYVDPELTLSRQERREVRRAARRNVTLTRRNLLICVFIILPLLAFYIWGVVHYGGRYLTDVWPVANTFIRVALVYAALWIVAAWLGRTMYRPFVLRAVREHGYDVCLHCGYWLRGLEDDEKSSHCPECGTRRDPWPSCDDVVKRESS
;
A
#
# COMPACT_ATOMS: atom_id res chain seq x y z
N MET A 1 4.13 13.37 9.66
CA MET A 1 3.99 12.24 8.71
C MET A 1 3.85 10.94 9.49
N ASN A 2 2.72 10.25 9.35
CA ASN A 2 2.45 9.01 10.09
C ASN A 2 3.20 7.85 9.42
N LEU A 3 4.22 7.25 10.06
CA LEU A 3 5.04 6.15 9.49
C LEU A 3 4.35 4.78 9.57
N ARG A 4 3.14 4.69 10.11
CA ARG A 4 2.40 3.42 10.30
C ARG A 4 2.13 2.63 9.02
N TRP A 5 2.18 3.28 7.86
CA TRP A 5 2.06 2.60 6.57
C TRP A 5 3.23 1.67 6.26
N LEU A 6 4.41 1.88 6.85
CA LEU A 6 5.53 0.92 6.77
C LEU A 6 5.16 -0.43 7.40
N VAL A 7 4.23 -0.42 8.35
CA VAL A 7 3.68 -1.62 9.01
C VAL A 7 2.35 -2.06 8.37
N PHE A 8 2.06 -1.59 7.15
CA PHE A 8 0.85 -1.90 6.39
C PHE A 8 -0.47 -1.51 7.10
N ASP A 9 -0.43 -0.55 8.02
CA ASP A 9 -1.62 -0.02 8.68
C ASP A 9 -2.05 1.28 7.98
N TYR A 10 -2.97 1.12 7.02
CA TYR A 10 -3.47 2.22 6.18
C TYR A 10 -4.73 2.89 6.74
N VAL A 11 -5.27 2.37 7.84
CA VAL A 11 -6.49 2.87 8.47
C VAL A 11 -6.12 4.03 9.38
N ASP A 12 -6.85 5.14 9.25
CA ASP A 12 -6.67 6.31 10.11
C ASP A 12 -6.80 5.91 11.59
N PRO A 13 -5.86 6.30 12.48
CA PRO A 13 -6.04 6.16 13.91
C PRO A 13 -7.34 6.80 14.45
N GLU A 14 -7.80 7.88 13.83
CA GLU A 14 -8.96 8.65 14.29
C GLU A 14 -10.29 7.92 14.05
N LEU A 15 -10.31 6.96 13.12
CA LEU A 15 -11.44 6.05 12.98
C LEU A 15 -11.54 5.19 14.25
N THR A 16 -12.63 5.39 14.99
CA THR A 16 -13.02 4.64 16.20
C THR A 16 -13.47 3.21 15.87
N LEU A 17 -12.67 2.49 15.08
CA LEU A 17 -12.87 1.09 14.75
C LEU A 17 -12.41 0.22 15.93
N SER A 18 -13.28 -0.69 16.35
CA SER A 18 -12.92 -1.76 17.28
C SER A 18 -11.79 -2.62 16.71
N ARG A 19 -11.09 -3.36 17.59
CA ARG A 19 -10.04 -4.29 17.16
C ARG A 19 -10.59 -5.39 16.25
N GLN A 20 -11.86 -5.75 16.38
CA GLN A 20 -12.51 -6.77 15.57
C GLN A 20 -12.80 -6.24 14.16
N GLU A 21 -13.42 -5.07 14.03
CA GLU A 21 -13.68 -4.45 12.73
C GLU A 21 -12.38 -4.18 11.96
N ARG A 22 -11.31 -3.71 12.63
CA ARG A 22 -9.99 -3.55 11.99
C ARG A 22 -9.46 -4.85 11.39
N ARG A 23 -9.72 -5.99 12.04
CA ARG A 23 -9.31 -7.31 11.51
C ARG A 23 -10.20 -7.72 10.34
N GLU A 24 -11.50 -7.44 10.37
CA GLU A 24 -12.45 -7.75 9.31
C GLU A 24 -12.18 -6.92 8.05
N VAL A 25 -11.98 -5.61 8.18
CA VAL A 25 -11.54 -4.71 7.09
C VAL A 25 -10.24 -5.21 6.46
N ARG A 26 -9.24 -5.60 7.27
CA ARG A 26 -7.98 -6.16 6.76
C ARG A 26 -8.19 -7.48 6.02
N ARG A 27 -9.10 -8.34 6.50
CA ARG A 27 -9.44 -9.61 5.83
C ARG A 27 -10.16 -9.35 4.49
N ALA A 28 -11.11 -8.42 4.46
CA ALA A 28 -11.83 -8.02 3.26
C ALA A 28 -10.87 -7.41 2.21
N ALA A 29 -10.02 -6.47 2.63
CA ALA A 29 -8.99 -5.88 1.76
C ALA A 29 -8.05 -6.95 1.19
N ARG A 30 -7.63 -7.93 2.01
CA ARG A 30 -6.77 -9.05 1.54
C ARG A 30 -7.46 -9.95 0.52
N ARG A 31 -8.77 -10.22 0.65
CA ARG A 31 -9.52 -11.02 -0.35
C ARG A 31 -9.55 -10.32 -1.70
N ASN A 32 -9.76 -9.01 -1.72
CA ASN A 32 -9.72 -8.22 -2.97
C ASN A 32 -8.30 -8.10 -3.55
N VAL A 33 -7.28 -8.19 -2.70
CA VAL A 33 -5.86 -8.19 -3.10
C VAL A 33 -5.41 -9.51 -3.72
N THR A 34 -6.19 -10.59 -3.65
CA THR A 34 -5.83 -11.83 -4.35
C THR A 34 -5.76 -11.65 -5.88
N LEU A 35 -6.48 -10.65 -6.42
CA LEU A 35 -6.37 -10.19 -7.82
C LEU A 35 -5.05 -9.44 -8.11
N THR A 36 -4.35 -9.02 -7.07
CA THR A 36 -3.02 -8.37 -7.08
C THR A 36 -1.86 -9.37 -7.23
N ARG A 37 -2.13 -10.63 -7.63
CA ARG A 37 -1.09 -11.58 -8.12
C ARG A 37 -0.20 -10.96 -9.20
N ARG A 38 -0.74 -10.04 -10.00
CA ARG A 38 -0.01 -9.27 -11.01
C ARG A 38 1.10 -8.39 -10.42
N ASN A 39 0.96 -7.90 -9.18
CA ASN A 39 2.02 -7.12 -8.52
C ASN A 39 3.04 -7.99 -7.81
N LEU A 40 2.64 -9.18 -7.34
CA LEU A 40 3.62 -10.19 -6.90
C LEU A 40 4.54 -10.56 -8.05
N LEU A 41 3.99 -10.70 -9.26
CA LEU A 41 4.78 -10.89 -10.48
C LEU A 41 5.71 -9.70 -10.74
N ILE A 42 5.25 -8.44 -10.59
CA ILE A 42 6.14 -7.27 -10.73
C ILE A 42 7.29 -7.31 -9.71
N CYS A 43 7.03 -7.63 -8.44
CA CYS A 43 8.08 -7.80 -7.44
C CYS A 43 9.05 -8.93 -7.82
N VAL A 44 8.54 -10.08 -8.28
CA VAL A 44 9.37 -11.20 -8.75
C VAL A 44 10.20 -10.81 -9.97
N PHE A 45 9.60 -10.16 -10.97
CA PHE A 45 10.28 -9.79 -12.22
C PHE A 45 11.24 -8.60 -12.08
N ILE A 46 11.17 -7.82 -10.99
CA ILE A 46 12.12 -6.73 -10.74
C ILE A 46 13.19 -7.16 -9.74
N ILE A 47 12.78 -7.73 -8.59
CA ILE A 47 13.71 -8.04 -7.50
C ILE A 47 14.61 -9.23 -7.85
N LEU A 48 14.07 -10.25 -8.54
CA LEU A 48 14.79 -11.48 -8.83
C LEU A 48 15.92 -11.31 -9.87
N PRO A 49 15.74 -10.59 -11.00
CA PRO A 49 16.86 -10.30 -11.89
C PRO A 49 17.89 -9.34 -11.30
N LEU A 50 17.49 -8.40 -10.43
CA LEU A 50 18.44 -7.57 -9.68
C LEU A 50 19.29 -8.40 -8.71
N LEU A 51 18.67 -9.37 -8.03
CA LEU A 51 19.38 -10.33 -7.18
C LEU A 51 20.33 -11.19 -8.01
N ALA A 52 19.89 -11.68 -9.18
CA ALA A 52 20.72 -12.47 -10.07
C ALA A 52 21.93 -11.67 -10.60
N PHE A 53 21.72 -10.40 -10.99
CA PHE A 53 22.79 -9.50 -11.42
C PHE A 53 23.80 -9.24 -10.30
N TYR A 54 23.32 -9.08 -9.07
CA TYR A 54 24.19 -8.96 -7.90
C TYR A 54 25.05 -10.21 -7.67
N ILE A 55 24.44 -11.40 -7.66
CA ILE A 55 25.16 -12.67 -7.49
C ILE A 55 26.20 -12.84 -8.60
N TRP A 56 25.83 -12.54 -9.84
CA TRP A 56 26.74 -12.57 -10.98
C TRP A 56 27.94 -11.64 -10.79
N GLY A 57 27.71 -10.40 -10.31
CA GLY A 57 28.76 -9.44 -10.01
C GLY A 57 29.72 -9.92 -8.92
N VAL A 58 29.18 -10.49 -7.83
CA VAL A 58 29.99 -11.03 -6.73
C VAL A 58 30.82 -12.22 -7.20
N VAL A 59 30.23 -13.16 -7.95
CA VAL A 59 30.93 -14.37 -8.41
C VAL A 59 32.05 -14.05 -9.40
N HIS A 60 31.81 -13.16 -10.36
CA HIS A 60 32.81 -12.89 -11.40
C HIS A 60 33.88 -11.89 -11.00
N TYR A 61 33.54 -10.92 -10.16
CA TYR A 61 34.49 -9.88 -9.77
C TYR A 61 35.07 -10.10 -8.37
N GLY A 62 34.42 -10.89 -7.51
CA GLY A 62 34.87 -11.16 -6.15
C GLY A 62 36.27 -11.79 -6.06
N GLY A 63 36.65 -12.63 -7.02
CA GLY A 63 37.99 -13.23 -7.08
C GLY A 63 39.13 -12.22 -7.31
N ARG A 64 38.86 -11.09 -7.98
CA ARG A 64 39.85 -10.00 -8.20
C ARG A 64 39.94 -9.03 -7.02
N TYR A 65 39.02 -9.12 -6.07
CA TYR A 65 38.84 -8.16 -5.01
C TYR A 65 39.40 -8.61 -3.65
N LEU A 66 39.94 -9.82 -3.57
CA LEU A 66 40.53 -10.37 -2.33
C LEU A 66 41.83 -9.70 -1.89
N THR A 67 42.45 -8.87 -2.74
CA THR A 67 43.71 -8.19 -2.43
C THR A 67 43.54 -6.74 -1.98
N ASP A 68 42.35 -6.14 -2.12
CA ASP A 68 42.13 -4.72 -1.83
C ASP A 68 40.74 -4.50 -1.20
N VAL A 69 40.71 -4.01 0.05
CA VAL A 69 39.49 -4.00 0.89
C VAL A 69 38.53 -2.87 0.50
N TRP A 70 39.07 -1.77 -0.02
CA TRP A 70 38.31 -0.55 -0.31
C TRP A 70 37.28 -0.69 -1.45
N PRO A 71 37.61 -1.31 -2.60
CA PRO A 71 36.65 -1.51 -3.68
C PRO A 71 35.48 -2.44 -3.30
N VAL A 72 35.74 -3.41 -2.42
CA VAL A 72 34.73 -4.34 -1.91
C VAL A 72 33.71 -3.60 -1.06
N ALA A 73 34.18 -2.85 -0.07
CA ALA A 73 33.31 -2.06 0.79
C ALA A 73 32.45 -1.08 -0.02
N ASN A 74 33.04 -0.36 -0.98
CA ASN A 74 32.32 0.55 -1.87
C ASN A 74 31.26 -0.18 -2.72
N THR A 75 31.55 -1.39 -3.21
CA THR A 75 30.57 -2.21 -3.95
C THR A 75 29.39 -2.62 -3.07
N PHE A 76 29.65 -3.08 -1.84
CA PHE A 76 28.58 -3.41 -0.89
C PHE A 76 27.71 -2.20 -0.53
N ILE A 77 28.31 -1.04 -0.29
CA ILE A 77 27.57 0.20 0.00
C ILE A 77 26.65 0.56 -1.18
N ARG A 78 27.15 0.55 -2.41
CA ARG A 78 26.35 0.86 -3.60
C ARG A 78 25.17 -0.11 -3.77
N VAL A 79 25.40 -1.40 -3.55
CA VAL A 79 24.34 -2.42 -3.61
C VAL A 79 23.31 -2.19 -2.51
N ALA A 80 23.75 -1.93 -1.28
CA ALA A 80 22.85 -1.65 -0.16
C ALA A 80 21.97 -0.42 -0.44
N LEU A 81 22.53 0.64 -1.04
CA LEU A 81 21.78 1.83 -1.42
C LEU A 81 20.75 1.54 -2.52
N VAL A 82 21.12 0.79 -3.57
CA VAL A 82 20.19 0.39 -4.63
C VAL A 82 19.06 -0.47 -4.05
N TYR A 83 19.39 -1.42 -3.19
CA TYR A 83 18.41 -2.28 -2.53
C TYR A 83 17.45 -1.47 -1.63
N ALA A 84 17.98 -0.54 -0.84
CA ALA A 84 17.17 0.35 -0.02
C ALA A 84 16.23 1.22 -0.87
N ALA A 85 16.72 1.80 -1.97
CA ALA A 85 15.92 2.58 -2.89
C ALA A 85 14.78 1.75 -3.52
N LEU A 86 15.09 0.52 -3.94
CA LEU A 86 14.08 -0.41 -4.48
C LEU A 86 13.01 -0.76 -3.44
N TRP A 87 13.39 -0.98 -2.18
CA TRP A 87 12.43 -1.21 -1.10
C TRP A 87 11.53 -0.01 -0.86
N ILE A 88 12.08 1.21 -0.90
CA ILE A 88 11.29 2.45 -0.78
C ILE A 88 10.28 2.54 -1.92
N VAL A 89 10.70 2.29 -3.16
CA VAL A 89 9.81 2.30 -4.34
C VAL A 89 8.74 1.22 -4.23
N ALA A 90 9.11 0.00 -3.84
CA ALA A 90 8.16 -1.11 -3.66
C ALA A 90 7.15 -0.81 -2.54
N ALA A 91 7.59 -0.22 -1.43
CA ALA A 91 6.70 0.18 -0.34
C ALA A 91 5.77 1.32 -0.75
N TRP A 92 6.27 2.29 -1.51
CA TRP A 92 5.47 3.39 -2.06
C TRP A 92 4.41 2.90 -3.06
N LEU A 93 4.81 2.03 -4.02
CA LEU A 93 3.89 1.38 -4.96
C LEU A 93 2.86 0.50 -4.24
N GLY A 94 3.32 -0.26 -3.24
CA GLY A 94 2.45 -1.03 -2.37
C GLY A 94 1.40 -0.13 -1.74
N ARG A 95 1.80 1.00 -1.14
CA ARG A 95 0.89 1.98 -0.54
C ARG A 95 -0.12 2.55 -1.54
N THR A 96 0.34 3.05 -2.69
CA THR A 96 -0.55 3.69 -3.66
C THR A 96 -1.57 2.73 -4.23
N MET A 97 -1.19 1.46 -4.43
CA MET A 97 -2.10 0.44 -4.93
C MET A 97 -3.03 -0.15 -3.87
N TYR A 98 -2.55 -0.37 -2.64
CA TYR A 98 -3.35 -1.02 -1.60
C TYR A 98 -4.38 -0.08 -0.96
N ARG A 99 -4.05 1.22 -0.90
CA ARG A 99 -4.90 2.26 -0.30
C ARG A 99 -6.36 2.23 -0.79
N PRO A 100 -6.67 2.26 -2.10
CA PRO A 100 -8.06 2.27 -2.56
C PRO A 100 -8.85 1.03 -2.12
N PHE A 101 -8.22 -0.14 -2.05
CA PHE A 101 -8.90 -1.36 -1.61
C PHE A 101 -9.23 -1.34 -0.12
N VAL A 102 -8.32 -0.81 0.70
CA VAL A 102 -8.58 -0.65 2.14
C VAL A 102 -9.67 0.37 2.37
N LEU A 103 -9.63 1.52 1.68
CA LEU A 103 -10.65 2.56 1.84
C LEU A 103 -12.04 2.07 1.38
N ARG A 104 -12.12 1.29 0.30
CA ARG A 104 -13.37 0.63 -0.09
C ARG A 104 -13.88 -0.34 0.97
N ALA A 105 -13.00 -1.18 1.53
CA ALA A 105 -13.38 -2.11 2.58
C ALA A 105 -13.85 -1.40 3.87
N VAL A 106 -13.18 -0.29 4.25
CA VAL A 106 -13.61 0.57 5.37
C VAL A 106 -15.00 1.14 5.10
N ARG A 107 -15.24 1.59 3.87
CA ARG A 107 -16.53 2.12 3.42
C ARG A 107 -17.65 1.09 3.48
N GLU A 108 -17.35 -0.14 3.07
CA GLU A 108 -18.28 -1.28 3.14
C GLU A 108 -18.66 -1.64 4.60
N HIS A 109 -17.84 -1.28 5.58
CA HIS A 109 -18.16 -1.45 7.01
C HIS A 109 -18.94 -0.26 7.59
N GLY A 110 -19.48 0.63 6.76
CA GLY A 110 -20.34 1.74 7.20
C GLY A 110 -19.62 3.04 7.53
N TYR A 111 -18.30 3.13 7.31
CA TYR A 111 -17.53 4.33 7.62
C TYR A 111 -17.37 5.23 6.39
N ASP A 112 -17.92 6.45 6.44
CA ASP A 112 -17.82 7.35 5.29
C ASP A 112 -16.46 8.01 5.14
N VAL A 113 -15.61 7.40 4.31
CA VAL A 113 -14.26 7.88 4.04
C VAL A 113 -14.08 8.19 2.55
N CYS A 114 -13.33 9.26 2.27
CA CYS A 114 -12.95 9.59 0.90
C CYS A 114 -12.05 8.50 0.32
N LEU A 115 -12.39 7.94 -0.85
CA LEU A 115 -11.60 6.86 -1.49
C LEU A 115 -10.23 7.33 -2.02
N HIS A 116 -10.02 8.64 -2.15
CA HIS A 116 -8.76 9.23 -2.62
C HIS A 116 -7.80 9.54 -1.47
N CYS A 117 -8.25 10.33 -0.49
CA CYS A 117 -7.39 10.78 0.61
C CYS A 117 -7.59 10.00 1.91
N GLY A 118 -8.68 9.26 2.08
CA GLY A 118 -8.99 8.53 3.30
C GLY A 118 -9.53 9.39 4.44
N TYR A 119 -9.81 10.67 4.19
CA TYR A 119 -10.42 11.57 5.16
C TYR A 119 -11.82 11.10 5.57
N TRP A 120 -12.13 11.22 6.86
CA TRP A 120 -13.41 10.82 7.41
C TRP A 120 -14.46 11.93 7.21
N LEU A 121 -15.52 11.64 6.47
CA LEU A 121 -16.55 12.60 6.03
C LEU A 121 -17.75 12.67 6.99
N ARG A 122 -17.67 12.04 8.15
CA ARG A 122 -18.77 12.01 9.12
C ARG A 122 -19.03 13.41 9.67
N GLY A 123 -20.30 13.81 9.70
CA GLY A 123 -20.72 15.13 10.21
C GLY A 123 -20.68 16.26 9.18
N LEU A 124 -20.36 15.97 7.91
CA LEU A 124 -20.49 16.92 6.79
C LEU A 124 -21.81 16.75 6.02
N GLU A 125 -22.81 16.10 6.62
CA GLU A 125 -24.07 15.73 5.97
C GLU A 125 -25.05 16.91 5.84
N ASP A 126 -25.04 17.84 6.80
CA ASP A 126 -25.99 18.95 6.85
C ASP A 126 -25.65 20.09 5.89
N ASP A 127 -24.40 20.15 5.41
CA ASP A 127 -24.03 21.05 4.33
C ASP A 127 -24.29 20.35 3.00
N GLU A 128 -25.50 20.58 2.47
CA GLU A 128 -26.03 20.21 1.14
C GLU A 128 -25.08 20.53 -0.05
N LYS A 129 -23.90 21.12 0.22
CA LYS A 129 -22.90 21.58 -0.73
C LYS A 129 -21.54 20.88 -0.67
N SER A 130 -21.27 19.94 0.25
CA SER A 130 -19.96 19.25 0.29
C SER A 130 -19.85 18.12 -0.75
N SER A 131 -20.13 18.44 -2.02
CA SER A 131 -19.89 17.57 -3.19
C SER A 131 -18.41 17.19 -3.37
N HIS A 132 -17.50 17.84 -2.64
CA HIS A 132 -16.07 17.64 -2.69
C HIS A 132 -15.51 17.40 -1.29
N CYS A 133 -14.47 16.56 -1.21
CA CYS A 133 -13.73 16.33 0.02
C CYS A 133 -12.95 17.60 0.43
N PRO A 134 -13.02 18.05 1.69
CA PRO A 134 -12.34 19.26 2.15
C PRO A 134 -10.80 19.16 2.10
N GLU A 135 -10.24 17.95 2.22
CA GLU A 135 -8.79 17.73 2.21
C GLU A 135 -8.19 17.69 0.80
N CYS A 136 -8.79 16.92 -0.11
CA CYS A 136 -8.21 16.66 -1.44
C CYS A 136 -8.98 17.30 -2.59
N GLY A 137 -10.11 17.95 -2.32
CA GLY A 137 -10.96 18.58 -3.33
C GLY A 137 -11.56 17.58 -4.33
N THR A 138 -11.43 16.27 -4.12
CA THR A 138 -12.01 15.28 -5.04
C THR A 138 -13.51 15.17 -4.81
N ARG A 139 -14.28 14.99 -5.88
CA ARG A 139 -15.72 14.79 -5.81
C ARG A 139 -16.05 13.57 -4.92
N ARG A 140 -17.04 13.71 -4.04
CA ARG A 140 -17.52 12.63 -3.17
C ARG A 140 -18.21 11.59 -4.04
N ASP A 141 -17.72 10.35 -4.01
CA ASP A 141 -18.43 9.23 -4.62
C ASP A 141 -19.74 9.00 -3.86
N PRO A 142 -20.85 8.68 -4.54
CA PRO A 142 -22.12 8.41 -3.89
C PRO A 142 -21.98 7.27 -2.89
N TRP A 143 -22.62 7.41 -1.73
CA TRP A 143 -22.69 6.35 -0.73
C TRP A 143 -23.40 5.14 -1.34
N PRO A 144 -22.86 3.90 -1.21
CA PRO A 144 -23.59 2.73 -1.62
C PRO A 144 -24.91 2.70 -0.84
N SER A 145 -26.03 2.59 -1.56
CA SER A 145 -27.32 2.46 -0.90
C SER A 145 -27.35 1.15 -0.10
N CYS A 146 -28.18 1.04 0.94
CA CYS A 146 -28.32 -0.22 1.69
C CYS A 146 -28.65 -1.40 0.76
N ASP A 147 -29.38 -1.15 -0.32
CA ASP A 147 -29.74 -2.15 -1.33
C ASP A 147 -28.51 -2.70 -2.09
N ASP A 148 -27.48 -1.87 -2.29
CA ASP A 148 -26.23 -2.28 -2.98
C ASP A 148 -25.35 -3.17 -2.11
N VAL A 149 -25.48 -3.05 -0.79
CA VAL A 149 -24.76 -3.89 0.17
C VAL A 149 -25.43 -5.25 0.26
N VAL A 150 -26.76 -5.29 0.44
CA VAL A 150 -27.53 -6.54 0.53
C VAL A 150 -27.38 -7.40 -0.71
N LYS A 151 -27.42 -6.80 -1.91
CA LYS A 151 -27.20 -7.55 -3.18
C LYS A 151 -25.84 -8.23 -3.25
N ARG A 152 -24.79 -7.63 -2.68
CA ARG A 152 -23.43 -8.19 -2.66
C ARG A 152 -23.24 -9.33 -1.67
N GLU A 153 -24.01 -9.35 -0.58
CA GLU A 153 -23.97 -10.47 0.38
C GLU A 153 -24.73 -11.70 -0.15
N SER A 154 -25.68 -11.50 -1.07
CA SER A 154 -26.45 -12.59 -1.69
C SER A 154 -25.79 -13.30 -2.88
N SER A 155 -24.62 -12.82 -3.33
CA SER A 155 -23.88 -13.33 -4.50
C SER A 155 -22.58 -14.03 -4.10
#